data_AF-A0A2E4DCE9-F1
#
_entry.id   AF-A0A2E4DCE9-F1
#
_cell.length_a   1.000
_cell.length_b   1.000
_cell.length_c   1.000
_cell.angle_alpha   90.00
_cell.angle_beta   90.00
_cell.angle_gamma   90.00
#
_symmetry.space_group_name_H-M   'P 1'
#
loop_
_entity.id
_entity.type
_entity.pdbx_description
1 polymer ?
#
loop_
_entity_poly.entity_id
_entity_poly.type
_entity_poly.pdbx_seq_one_letter_code
_entity_poly.pdbx_strand_id
1 'polypeptide(L)'
;MKLILCFLLLLTQAAFAGDIVVLTSLDIKDKKLSKIERYVYDYYSDRTQDIKVIHEADATILSHYLNSPNTEKLFWVSHAGASRSMGTGISAQDTVLDIHGNNIKNLFSTVHPNLNFLAIVGCQAKGMLDDFYMNHNYQNNDNMNLFSFYKKVKLYRGVKMALQASLTPDRNILVTKVEDQIKADEVMQLTLSKQSAGVDSLVEIGDKSYVFPADKEILNIEIPKNVWDQFKSKNVKHSVLEKEIEDESHYVLAPIIVSSNTLKKVWKPFAKPNGELLGTYKHLYLLK
;
A
#
# COMPACT_ATOMS: atom_id res chain seq x y z
N MET A 1 -41.49 -34.05 24.11
CA MET A 1 -40.53 -34.34 23.01
C MET A 1 -40.10 -33.10 22.22
N LYS A 2 -40.98 -32.37 21.51
CA LYS A 2 -40.56 -31.24 20.63
C LYS A 2 -39.65 -30.19 21.31
N LEU A 3 -39.89 -29.85 22.58
CA LEU A 3 -39.06 -28.87 23.32
C LEU A 3 -37.58 -29.28 23.46
N ILE A 4 -37.31 -30.58 23.62
CA ILE A 4 -35.95 -31.12 23.79
C ILE A 4 -35.17 -31.03 22.46
N LEU A 5 -35.85 -31.23 21.33
CA LEU A 5 -35.24 -31.12 20.01
C LEU A 5 -34.80 -29.69 19.67
N CYS A 6 -35.60 -28.68 20.06
CA CYS A 6 -35.22 -27.28 19.92
C CYS A 6 -34.02 -26.90 20.81
N PHE A 7 -33.93 -27.45 22.03
CA PHE A 7 -32.81 -27.16 22.92
C PHE A 7 -31.48 -27.79 22.44
N LEU A 8 -31.54 -28.99 21.84
CA LEU A 8 -30.38 -29.61 21.19
C LEU A 8 -29.89 -28.83 19.96
N LEU A 9 -30.81 -28.27 19.15
CA LEU A 9 -30.46 -27.41 18.01
C LEU A 9 -29.83 -26.07 18.42
N LEU A 10 -30.21 -25.52 19.59
CA LEU A 10 -29.60 -24.32 20.15
C LEU A 10 -28.19 -24.57 20.70
N LEU A 11 -27.92 -25.77 21.24
CA LEU A 11 -26.59 -26.14 21.77
C LEU A 11 -25.54 -26.38 20.67
N THR A 12 -25.95 -26.70 19.44
CA THR A 12 -25.03 -26.88 18.30
C THR A 12 -24.54 -25.59 17.65
N GLN A 13 -25.02 -24.42 18.08
CA GLN A 13 -24.48 -23.11 17.68
C GLN A 13 -23.44 -22.57 18.67
N ALA A 14 -22.62 -23.46 19.26
CA ALA A 14 -21.29 -23.05 19.67
C ALA A 14 -20.58 -22.52 18.42
N ALA A 15 -20.42 -21.19 18.34
CA ALA A 15 -19.82 -20.54 17.19
C ALA A 15 -18.37 -20.99 17.09
N PHE A 16 -18.11 -22.02 16.27
CA PHE A 16 -16.78 -22.47 15.93
C PHE A 16 -16.06 -21.29 15.27
N ALA A 17 -15.16 -20.67 16.02
CA ALA A 17 -14.29 -19.64 15.51
C ALA A 17 -13.41 -20.30 14.43
N GLY A 18 -13.54 -19.84 13.19
CA GLY A 18 -13.02 -20.59 12.05
C GLY A 18 -11.50 -20.51 11.95
N ASP A 19 -10.95 -21.35 11.07
CA ASP A 19 -9.52 -21.44 10.83
C ASP A 19 -8.96 -20.12 10.28
N ILE A 20 -7.83 -19.71 10.84
CA ILE A 20 -6.95 -18.68 10.30
C ILE A 20 -5.85 -19.40 9.53
N VAL A 21 -5.92 -19.35 8.20
CA VAL A 21 -5.05 -20.13 7.32
C VAL A 21 -4.05 -19.23 6.61
N VAL A 22 -2.76 -19.48 6.82
CA VAL A 22 -1.65 -18.76 6.19
C VAL A 22 -0.89 -19.73 5.29
N LEU A 23 -1.11 -19.59 3.98
CA LEU A 23 -0.49 -20.40 2.94
C LEU A 23 0.73 -19.66 2.39
N THR A 24 1.92 -20.24 2.49
CA THR A 24 3.13 -19.69 1.87
C THR A 24 3.56 -20.52 0.68
N SER A 25 3.51 -19.92 -0.51
CA SER A 25 3.95 -20.48 -1.78
C SER A 25 5.27 -19.82 -2.20
N LEU A 26 6.32 -20.10 -1.42
CA LEU A 26 7.63 -19.50 -1.52
C LEU A 26 8.69 -20.56 -1.20
N ASP A 27 9.65 -20.79 -2.10
CA ASP A 27 10.90 -21.48 -1.77
C ASP A 27 11.78 -20.52 -0.95
N ILE A 28 11.68 -20.62 0.38
CA ILE A 28 12.44 -19.80 1.31
C ILE A 28 12.93 -20.59 2.52
N LYS A 29 14.23 -20.45 2.81
CA LYS A 29 14.89 -21.00 3.99
C LYS A 29 14.11 -20.82 5.29
N ASP A 30 14.07 -21.88 6.11
CA ASP A 30 13.32 -22.05 7.36
C ASP A 30 13.30 -20.81 8.26
N LYS A 31 14.46 -20.16 8.47
CA LYS A 31 14.57 -18.93 9.28
C LYS A 31 13.64 -17.79 8.84
N LYS A 32 13.22 -17.76 7.57
CA LYS A 32 12.22 -16.81 7.07
C LYS A 32 10.78 -17.28 7.37
N LEU A 33 10.53 -18.57 7.24
CA LEU A 33 9.24 -19.23 7.54
C LEU A 33 8.90 -19.09 9.02
N SER A 34 9.81 -19.45 9.93
CA SER A 34 9.59 -19.31 11.38
C SER A 34 9.36 -17.86 11.84
N LYS A 35 9.81 -16.89 11.04
CA LYS A 35 9.50 -15.47 11.29
C LYS A 35 8.10 -15.08 10.82
N ILE A 36 7.57 -15.70 9.77
CA ILE A 36 6.18 -15.55 9.35
C ILE A 36 5.28 -16.21 10.39
N GLU A 37 5.51 -17.48 10.72
CA GLU A 37 4.79 -18.23 11.76
C GLU A 37 4.68 -17.41 13.04
N ARG A 38 5.82 -16.96 13.58
CA ARG A 38 5.85 -16.12 14.77
C ARG A 38 5.00 -14.86 14.63
N TYR A 39 5.00 -14.15 13.50
CA TYR A 39 4.13 -12.99 13.34
C TYR A 39 2.65 -13.34 13.34
N VAL A 40 2.27 -14.49 12.78
CA VAL A 40 0.87 -14.97 12.81
C VAL A 40 0.47 -15.28 14.25
N TYR A 41 1.26 -16.07 14.97
CA TYR A 41 1.01 -16.39 16.38
C TYR A 41 1.04 -15.15 17.29
N ASP A 42 2.02 -14.26 17.15
CA ASP A 42 2.10 -13.01 17.93
C ASP A 42 0.81 -12.16 17.74
N TYR A 43 0.26 -12.09 16.51
CA TYR A 43 -0.97 -11.33 16.18
C TYR A 43 -2.28 -11.99 16.63
N TYR A 44 -2.29 -13.31 16.87
CA TYR A 44 -3.49 -14.10 17.14
C TYR A 44 -3.45 -14.89 18.46
N SER A 45 -2.41 -14.67 19.28
CA SER A 45 -2.15 -15.34 20.55
C SER A 45 -3.24 -15.18 21.62
N ASP A 46 -4.13 -14.20 21.47
CA ASP A 46 -5.26 -13.93 22.36
C ASP A 46 -6.58 -14.59 21.92
N ARG A 47 -6.58 -15.41 20.85
CA ARG A 47 -7.80 -15.89 20.19
C ARG A 47 -8.00 -17.40 20.31
N THR A 48 -9.27 -17.80 20.24
CA THR A 48 -9.72 -19.20 20.27
C THR A 48 -9.76 -19.87 18.89
N GLN A 49 -9.26 -19.20 17.85
CA GLN A 49 -9.26 -19.64 16.46
C GLN A 49 -8.07 -20.57 16.21
N ASP A 50 -8.28 -21.64 15.43
CA ASP A 50 -7.17 -22.52 15.02
C ASP A 50 -6.29 -21.81 13.98
N ILE A 51 -4.97 -21.89 14.13
CA ILE A 51 -3.99 -21.18 13.29
C ILE A 51 -3.22 -22.19 12.47
N LYS A 52 -3.47 -22.22 11.16
CA LYS A 52 -2.85 -23.16 10.23
C LYS A 52 -1.86 -22.42 9.34
N VAL A 53 -0.57 -22.53 9.65
CA VAL A 53 0.49 -22.05 8.76
C VAL A 53 1.00 -23.21 7.93
N ILE A 54 0.87 -23.12 6.61
CA ILE A 54 1.19 -24.21 5.67
C ILE A 54 2.19 -23.70 4.65
N HIS A 55 3.30 -24.41 4.52
CA HIS A 55 4.40 -24.08 3.64
C HIS A 55 4.33 -24.86 2.34
N GLU A 56 5.03 -24.35 1.32
CA GLU A 56 5.08 -24.92 -0.04
C GLU A 56 3.69 -25.21 -0.64
N ALA A 57 2.72 -24.34 -0.32
CA ALA A 57 1.34 -24.52 -0.75
C ALA A 57 1.21 -24.43 -2.29
N ASP A 58 0.52 -25.41 -2.88
CA ASP A 58 0.25 -25.49 -4.31
C ASP A 58 -1.18 -25.01 -4.64
N ALA A 59 -1.54 -25.11 -5.92
CA ALA A 59 -2.91 -24.88 -6.41
C ALA A 59 -3.97 -25.74 -5.66
N THR A 60 -3.66 -26.99 -5.33
CA THR A 60 -4.58 -27.94 -4.68
C THR A 60 -4.90 -27.50 -3.25
N ILE A 61 -3.86 -27.20 -2.46
CA ILE A 61 -3.96 -26.71 -1.09
C ILE A 61 -4.71 -25.38 -1.04
N LEU A 62 -4.40 -24.43 -1.94
CA LEU A 62 -5.15 -23.17 -2.03
C LEU A 62 -6.63 -23.42 -2.32
N SER A 63 -6.95 -24.24 -3.31
CA SER A 63 -8.33 -24.55 -3.69
C SER A 63 -9.12 -25.17 -2.53
N HIS A 64 -8.50 -26.08 -1.77
CA HIS A 64 -9.10 -26.67 -0.57
C HIS A 64 -9.49 -25.60 0.47
N TYR A 65 -8.56 -24.70 0.82
CA TYR A 65 -8.83 -23.71 1.87
C TYR A 65 -9.69 -22.52 1.41
N LEU A 66 -9.68 -22.14 0.13
CA LEU A 66 -10.63 -21.16 -0.40
C LEU A 66 -12.07 -21.67 -0.34
N ASN A 67 -12.29 -22.97 -0.49
CA ASN A 67 -13.61 -23.60 -0.54
C ASN A 67 -14.01 -24.32 0.76
N SER A 68 -13.18 -24.28 1.80
CA SER A 68 -13.44 -24.95 3.08
C SER A 68 -14.49 -24.20 3.90
N PRO A 69 -15.52 -24.89 4.44
CA PRO A 69 -16.49 -24.25 5.34
C PRO A 69 -15.88 -23.81 6.66
N ASN A 70 -14.74 -24.38 7.06
CA ASN A 70 -14.09 -24.06 8.33
C ASN A 70 -13.17 -22.84 8.24
N THR A 71 -12.78 -22.40 7.04
CA THR A 71 -11.82 -21.31 6.88
C THR A 71 -12.51 -19.95 6.97
N GLU A 72 -12.22 -19.23 8.04
CA GLU A 72 -12.71 -17.87 8.27
C GLU A 72 -11.81 -16.84 7.56
N LYS A 73 -10.48 -17.03 7.63
CA LYS A 73 -9.50 -16.07 7.10
C LYS A 73 -8.39 -16.78 6.34
N LEU A 74 -8.07 -16.30 5.14
CA LEU A 74 -7.01 -16.87 4.30
C LEU A 74 -5.99 -15.80 3.90
N PHE A 75 -4.71 -16.13 4.09
CA PHE A 75 -3.57 -15.32 3.68
C PHE A 75 -2.74 -16.12 2.69
N TRP A 76 -2.82 -15.77 1.41
CA TRP A 76 -1.95 -16.31 0.39
C TRP A 76 -0.68 -15.47 0.27
N VAL A 77 0.47 -16.07 0.53
CA VAL A 77 1.77 -15.41 0.55
C VAL A 77 2.66 -16.04 -0.53
N SER A 78 2.77 -15.41 -1.70
CA SER A 78 3.58 -15.96 -2.80
C SER A 78 4.39 -14.90 -3.58
N HIS A 79 5.22 -15.37 -4.50
CA HIS A 79 5.95 -14.50 -5.41
C HIS A 79 4.98 -13.86 -6.41
N ALA A 80 5.03 -12.54 -6.58
CA ALA A 80 4.57 -11.96 -7.83
C ALA A 80 5.46 -12.47 -8.97
N GLY A 81 4.82 -13.02 -10.00
CA GLY A 81 5.38 -12.97 -11.34
C GLY A 81 5.92 -11.56 -11.60
N ALA A 82 7.15 -11.46 -12.08
CA ALA A 82 7.51 -10.25 -12.82
C ALA A 82 6.79 -10.40 -14.14
N SER A 83 5.70 -9.65 -14.35
CA SER A 83 5.02 -9.60 -15.64
C SER A 83 6.00 -9.08 -16.67
N ARG A 84 6.70 -10.00 -17.34
CA ARG A 84 7.59 -9.68 -18.44
C ARG A 84 6.70 -9.15 -19.54
N SER A 85 6.89 -7.88 -19.90
CA SER A 85 6.21 -7.25 -21.02
C SER A 85 6.63 -7.96 -22.32
N MET A 86 5.95 -9.05 -22.67
CA MET A 86 6.21 -9.80 -23.89
C MET A 86 5.58 -9.07 -25.09
N GLY A 87 6.33 -8.11 -25.62
CA GLY A 87 6.02 -7.44 -26.86
C GLY A 87 4.89 -6.41 -26.79
N THR A 88 4.76 -5.65 -27.87
CA THR A 88 3.81 -4.54 -28.01
C THR A 88 2.38 -5.06 -28.21
N GLY A 89 1.52 -4.85 -27.20
CA GLY A 89 0.05 -4.95 -27.36
C GLY A 89 -0.67 -5.88 -26.38
N ILE A 90 0.02 -6.82 -25.74
CA ILE A 90 -0.60 -7.69 -24.72
C ILE A 90 -0.32 -7.11 -23.34
N SER A 91 -1.38 -6.68 -22.66
CA SER A 91 -1.29 -6.14 -21.30
C SER A 91 -0.68 -7.16 -20.35
N ALA A 92 0.20 -6.67 -19.48
CA ALA A 92 0.83 -7.46 -18.43
C ALA A 92 -0.24 -8.04 -17.49
N GLN A 93 -0.63 -9.31 -17.71
CA GLN A 93 -1.62 -9.98 -16.88
C GLN A 93 -1.09 -10.13 -15.44
N ASP A 94 -1.93 -9.78 -14.46
CA ASP A 94 -1.67 -10.04 -13.04
C ASP A 94 -1.54 -11.55 -12.83
N THR A 95 -0.30 -12.00 -12.62
CA THR A 95 0.03 -13.41 -12.40
C THR A 95 0.29 -13.67 -10.93
N VAL A 96 -0.59 -14.49 -10.34
CA VAL A 96 -0.36 -15.09 -9.02
C VAL A 96 0.10 -16.52 -9.27
N LEU A 97 1.27 -16.87 -8.74
CA LEU A 97 1.91 -18.15 -8.96
C LEU A 97 1.89 -19.00 -7.69
N ASP A 98 1.76 -20.32 -7.87
CA ASP A 98 2.01 -21.34 -6.84
C ASP A 98 3.50 -21.70 -6.73
N ILE A 99 3.83 -22.66 -5.84
CA ILE A 99 5.21 -23.09 -5.57
C ILE A 99 5.89 -23.74 -6.80
N HIS A 100 5.10 -24.24 -7.75
CA HIS A 100 5.57 -24.85 -9.00
C HIS A 100 5.58 -23.86 -10.18
N GLY A 101 5.12 -22.63 -9.98
CA GLY A 101 5.04 -21.60 -11.01
C GLY A 101 3.77 -21.63 -11.86
N ASN A 102 2.75 -22.40 -11.47
CA ASN A 102 1.45 -22.41 -12.15
C ASN A 102 0.68 -21.12 -11.87
N ASN A 103 -0.01 -20.57 -12.88
CA ASN A 103 -0.87 -19.40 -12.68
C ASN A 103 -2.21 -19.83 -12.03
N ILE A 104 -2.42 -19.37 -10.80
CA ILE A 104 -3.57 -19.72 -9.96
C ILE A 104 -4.58 -18.56 -9.81
N LYS A 105 -4.48 -17.47 -10.60
CA LYS A 105 -5.42 -16.33 -10.58
C LYS A 105 -6.88 -16.78 -10.48
N ASN A 106 -7.27 -17.76 -11.30
CA ASN A 106 -8.65 -18.21 -11.41
C ASN A 106 -9.17 -18.97 -10.18
N LEU A 107 -8.32 -19.45 -9.26
CA LEU A 107 -8.80 -20.12 -8.05
C LEU A 107 -9.46 -19.13 -7.09
N PHE A 108 -8.99 -17.88 -7.03
CA PHE A 108 -9.56 -16.83 -6.19
C PHE A 108 -10.95 -16.35 -6.65
N SER A 109 -11.43 -16.80 -7.82
CA SER A 109 -12.75 -16.42 -8.36
C SER A 109 -13.92 -17.19 -7.72
N THR A 110 -13.63 -18.24 -6.93
CA THR A 110 -14.62 -19.03 -6.19
C THR A 110 -14.14 -19.24 -4.77
N VAL A 111 -14.94 -18.85 -3.79
CA VAL A 111 -14.63 -18.93 -2.36
C VAL A 111 -15.85 -19.34 -1.55
N HIS A 112 -15.64 -19.98 -0.40
CA HIS A 112 -16.70 -20.36 0.50
C HIS A 112 -17.33 -19.10 1.17
N PRO A 113 -18.66 -19.03 1.37
CA PRO A 113 -19.32 -17.90 2.04
C PRO A 113 -18.90 -17.63 3.49
N ASN A 114 -18.17 -18.55 4.13
CA ASN A 114 -17.64 -18.36 5.49
C ASN A 114 -16.28 -17.63 5.52
N LEU A 115 -15.59 -17.52 4.38
CA LEU A 115 -14.32 -16.82 4.28
C LEU A 115 -14.56 -15.30 4.37
N ASN A 116 -14.41 -14.70 5.56
CA ASN A 116 -14.67 -13.28 5.79
C ASN A 116 -13.46 -12.37 5.51
N PHE A 117 -12.28 -12.96 5.28
CA PHE A 117 -11.06 -12.21 4.95
C PHE A 117 -10.16 -12.99 4.00
N LEU A 118 -9.77 -12.36 2.89
CA LEU A 118 -8.83 -12.90 1.91
C LEU A 118 -7.70 -11.88 1.65
N ALA A 119 -6.47 -12.24 2.03
CA ALA A 119 -5.28 -11.48 1.70
C ALA A 119 -4.40 -12.16 0.65
N ILE A 120 -3.90 -11.38 -0.31
CA ILE A 120 -2.89 -11.83 -1.26
C ILE A 120 -1.64 -10.95 -1.12
N VAL A 121 -0.56 -11.56 -0.62
CA VAL A 121 0.67 -10.91 -0.15
C VAL A 121 1.85 -11.30 -1.04
N GLY A 122 2.65 -10.29 -1.43
CA GLY A 122 3.90 -10.48 -2.18
C GLY A 122 3.79 -10.16 -3.67
N CYS A 123 2.56 -10.01 -4.19
CA CYS A 123 2.29 -9.67 -5.58
C CYS A 123 1.44 -8.41 -5.78
N GLN A 124 1.28 -8.01 -7.05
CA GLN A 124 0.40 -6.93 -7.48
C GLN A 124 -0.97 -7.51 -7.81
N ALA A 125 -1.70 -8.02 -6.80
CA ALA A 125 -2.99 -8.70 -7.01
C ALA A 125 -4.21 -7.84 -6.66
N LYS A 126 -4.03 -6.54 -6.37
CA LYS A 126 -5.16 -5.65 -6.07
C LYS A 126 -6.09 -5.48 -7.28
N GLY A 127 -5.55 -5.28 -8.48
CA GLY A 127 -6.34 -5.21 -9.73
C GLY A 127 -7.13 -6.51 -9.94
N MET A 128 -6.46 -7.66 -9.90
CA MET A 128 -7.09 -8.98 -9.92
C MET A 128 -8.23 -9.17 -8.91
N LEU A 129 -8.07 -8.78 -7.64
CA LEU A 129 -9.13 -8.92 -6.63
C LEU A 129 -10.29 -7.95 -6.87
N ASP A 130 -9.99 -6.75 -7.36
CA ASP A 130 -11.01 -5.77 -7.77
C ASP A 130 -11.81 -6.29 -8.96
N ASP A 131 -11.16 -6.94 -9.95
CA ASP A 131 -11.84 -7.60 -11.06
C ASP A 131 -12.87 -8.63 -10.54
N PHE A 132 -12.49 -9.51 -9.60
CA PHE A 132 -13.41 -10.54 -9.08
C PHE A 132 -14.55 -9.94 -8.26
N TYR A 133 -14.29 -8.90 -7.47
CA TYR A 133 -15.34 -8.19 -6.73
C TYR A 133 -16.36 -7.53 -7.68
N MET A 134 -15.87 -6.83 -8.70
CA MET A 134 -16.72 -6.15 -9.70
C MET A 134 -17.46 -7.14 -10.61
N ASN A 135 -16.87 -8.29 -10.92
CA ASN A 135 -17.54 -9.39 -11.64
C ASN A 135 -18.44 -10.27 -10.75
N HIS A 136 -18.78 -9.79 -9.55
CA HIS A 136 -19.78 -10.40 -8.67
C HIS A 136 -19.44 -11.80 -8.11
N ASN A 137 -18.18 -12.24 -8.21
CA ASN A 137 -17.71 -13.54 -7.72
C ASN A 137 -17.94 -13.76 -6.22
N TYR A 138 -18.09 -12.69 -5.44
CA TYR A 138 -18.28 -12.72 -3.99
C TYR A 138 -19.69 -12.30 -3.53
N GLN A 139 -20.68 -12.24 -4.43
CA GLN A 139 -22.06 -11.80 -4.13
C GLN A 139 -22.73 -12.52 -2.96
N ASN A 140 -22.36 -13.78 -2.68
CA ASN A 140 -22.95 -14.57 -1.58
C ASN A 140 -22.19 -14.37 -0.24
N ASN A 141 -21.35 -13.34 -0.12
CA ASN A 141 -20.48 -13.13 1.03
C ASN A 141 -20.31 -11.62 1.35
N ASP A 142 -21.37 -11.01 1.89
CA ASP A 142 -21.42 -9.60 2.32
C ASP A 142 -20.38 -9.21 3.39
N ASN A 143 -19.74 -10.20 4.02
CA ASN A 143 -18.74 -10.00 5.06
C ASN A 143 -17.30 -10.18 4.53
N MET A 144 -17.11 -10.42 3.22
CA MET A 144 -15.79 -10.61 2.63
C MET A 144 -14.96 -9.31 2.63
N ASN A 145 -13.78 -9.36 3.24
CA ASN A 145 -12.79 -8.29 3.22
C ASN A 145 -11.58 -8.71 2.37
N LEU A 146 -11.30 -7.97 1.29
CA LEU A 146 -10.21 -8.25 0.36
C LEU A 146 -8.99 -7.36 0.64
N PHE A 147 -7.81 -7.96 0.79
CA PHE A 147 -6.57 -7.22 1.06
C PHE A 147 -5.43 -7.60 0.10
N SER A 148 -4.95 -6.65 -0.70
CA SER A 148 -3.74 -6.83 -1.51
C SER A 148 -3.09 -5.49 -1.85
N PHE A 149 -2.01 -5.51 -2.64
CA PHE A 149 -1.17 -4.36 -2.92
C PHE A 149 -1.19 -3.99 -4.41
N TYR A 150 -1.21 -2.69 -4.71
CA TYR A 150 -1.03 -2.15 -6.06
C TYR A 150 0.42 -2.28 -6.58
N LYS A 151 1.40 -2.48 -5.69
CA LYS A 151 2.83 -2.61 -6.01
C LYS A 151 3.47 -3.72 -5.18
N LYS A 152 4.58 -4.31 -5.66
CA LYS A 152 5.34 -5.32 -4.89
C LYS A 152 5.78 -4.74 -3.54
N VAL A 153 5.57 -5.48 -2.45
CA VAL A 153 5.94 -5.10 -1.08
C VAL A 153 6.92 -6.13 -0.50
N LYS A 154 7.86 -5.68 0.35
CA LYS A 154 8.77 -6.59 1.08
C LYS A 154 7.96 -7.58 1.92
N LEU A 155 8.15 -8.88 1.69
CA LEU A 155 7.45 -10.02 2.32
C LEU A 155 6.93 -9.74 3.75
N TYR A 156 7.83 -9.56 4.73
CA TYR A 156 7.46 -9.34 6.13
C TYR A 156 6.59 -8.10 6.38
N ARG A 157 6.82 -7.00 5.63
CA ARG A 157 5.97 -5.80 5.72
C ARG A 157 4.58 -6.10 5.16
N GLY A 158 4.51 -6.85 4.06
CA GLY A 158 3.25 -7.28 3.45
C GLY A 158 2.43 -8.14 4.40
N VAL A 159 3.05 -9.19 4.97
CA VAL A 159 2.43 -10.08 5.95
C VAL A 159 1.93 -9.29 7.18
N LYS A 160 2.77 -8.43 7.78
CA LYS A 160 2.37 -7.63 8.94
C LYS A 160 1.18 -6.69 8.65
N MET A 161 1.17 -6.06 7.46
CA MET A 161 0.05 -5.20 7.04
C MET A 161 -1.24 -6.00 6.81
N ALA A 162 -1.16 -7.18 6.21
CA ALA A 162 -2.31 -8.06 6.01
C ALA A 162 -2.88 -8.57 7.34
N LEU A 163 -2.01 -9.03 8.26
CA LEU A 163 -2.41 -9.43 9.61
C LEU A 163 -3.11 -8.28 10.35
N GLN A 164 -2.56 -7.07 10.31
CA GLN A 164 -3.21 -5.90 10.91
C GLN A 164 -4.59 -5.61 10.30
N ALA A 165 -4.71 -5.61 8.97
CA ALA A 165 -5.99 -5.40 8.29
C ALA A 165 -7.04 -6.48 8.67
N SER A 166 -6.61 -7.72 8.90
CA SER A 166 -7.50 -8.82 9.30
C SER A 166 -8.04 -8.74 10.72
N LEU A 167 -7.43 -7.91 11.58
CA LEU A 167 -7.92 -7.65 12.95
C LEU A 167 -8.85 -6.44 13.02
N THR A 168 -8.74 -5.50 12.08
CA THR A 168 -9.58 -4.30 11.98
C THR A 168 -10.34 -4.31 10.65
N PRO A 169 -11.38 -5.15 10.50
CA PRO A 169 -12.22 -5.20 9.31
C PRO A 169 -13.15 -3.97 9.25
N ASP A 170 -12.57 -2.80 9.00
CA ASP A 170 -13.32 -1.67 8.49
C ASP A 170 -13.77 -2.04 7.06
N ARG A 171 -15.08 -2.17 6.87
CA ARG A 171 -15.72 -2.66 5.62
C ARG A 171 -15.41 -1.82 4.37
N ASN A 172 -14.68 -0.72 4.53
CA ASN A 172 -14.25 0.20 3.48
C ASN A 172 -12.72 0.29 3.30
N ILE A 173 -11.90 -0.60 3.88
CA ILE A 173 -10.46 -0.70 3.53
C ILE A 173 -10.29 -1.47 2.20
N LEU A 174 -10.88 -0.91 1.13
CA LEU A 174 -10.31 -1.01 -0.21
C LEU A 174 -8.96 -0.29 -0.16
N VAL A 175 -7.91 -1.05 0.18
CA VAL A 175 -6.60 -0.58 0.67
C VAL A 175 -6.30 0.87 0.32
N THR A 176 -6.32 1.70 1.37
CA THR A 176 -5.74 3.03 1.36
C THR A 176 -4.37 2.95 0.69
N LYS A 177 -4.27 3.62 -0.46
CA LYS A 177 -3.21 4.60 -0.69
C LYS A 177 -2.75 5.12 0.70
N VAL A 178 -1.46 5.06 1.06
CA VAL A 178 -1.00 5.73 2.30
C VAL A 178 -0.86 7.23 2.00
N GLU A 179 -2.05 7.76 1.75
CA GLU A 179 -2.53 8.98 1.13
C GLU A 179 -4.03 8.87 1.46
N ASP A 180 -4.40 9.50 2.56
CA ASP A 180 -5.78 9.85 2.91
C ASP A 180 -6.54 8.88 3.85
N GLN A 181 -6.12 8.90 5.12
CA GLN A 181 -7.07 9.40 6.13
C GLN A 181 -6.95 10.94 6.17
N ILE A 182 -7.51 11.61 5.17
CA ILE A 182 -7.89 13.02 5.34
C ILE A 182 -9.11 12.99 6.27
N LYS A 183 -8.85 13.12 7.57
CA LYS A 183 -9.81 13.85 8.40
C LYS A 183 -9.92 15.23 7.79
N ALA A 184 -11.15 15.71 7.63
CA ALA A 184 -11.39 17.04 7.15
C ALA A 184 -10.63 18.07 8.00
N ASP A 185 -10.10 19.09 7.31
CA ASP A 185 -9.85 20.43 7.83
C ASP A 185 -8.71 20.62 8.85
N GLU A 186 -7.49 20.32 8.40
CA GLU A 186 -6.40 21.31 8.59
C GLU A 186 -5.81 21.68 7.22
N VAL A 187 -6.08 22.91 6.78
CA VAL A 187 -5.55 23.51 5.56
C VAL A 187 -4.40 24.44 5.93
N MET A 188 -3.24 24.24 5.31
CA MET A 188 -2.08 25.10 5.48
C MET A 188 -2.04 26.14 4.36
N GLN A 189 -1.88 27.41 4.71
CA GLN A 189 -1.63 28.49 3.74
C GLN A 189 -0.14 28.48 3.35
N LEU A 190 0.15 28.28 2.06
CA LEU A 190 1.47 28.49 1.48
C LEU A 190 1.48 29.79 0.68
N THR A 191 2.27 30.76 1.12
CA THR A 191 2.52 32.02 0.41
C THR A 191 3.76 31.86 -0.48
N LEU A 192 3.58 31.97 -1.79
CA LEU A 192 4.66 32.01 -2.78
C LEU A 192 4.87 33.44 -3.26
N SER A 193 6.11 33.94 -3.23
CA SER A 193 6.49 35.23 -3.82
C SER A 193 7.26 35.05 -5.13
N LYS A 194 7.05 35.99 -6.05
CA LYS A 194 7.64 36.03 -7.40
C LYS A 194 8.58 37.23 -7.48
N GLN A 195 9.85 37.00 -7.84
CA GLN A 195 10.85 38.08 -7.92
C GLN A 195 10.71 39.03 -9.11
N SER A 196 9.85 38.72 -10.10
CA SER A 196 9.53 39.64 -11.19
C SER A 196 8.18 39.32 -11.85
N ALA A 197 7.38 40.36 -12.08
CA ALA A 197 6.12 40.29 -12.82
C ALA A 197 6.35 40.14 -14.34
N GLY A 198 5.29 39.79 -15.10
CA GLY A 198 5.28 39.93 -16.56
C GLY A 198 4.85 38.71 -17.40
N VAL A 199 4.75 37.51 -16.83
CA VAL A 199 4.15 36.34 -17.51
C VAL A 199 3.42 35.45 -16.51
N ASP A 200 2.28 34.87 -16.91
CA ASP A 200 1.63 33.79 -16.16
C ASP A 200 2.61 32.61 -16.00
N SER A 201 2.60 31.98 -14.82
CA SER A 201 3.49 30.88 -14.51
C SER A 201 2.71 29.72 -13.90
N LEU A 202 2.89 28.52 -14.43
CA LEU A 202 2.29 27.32 -13.84
C LEU A 202 3.15 26.82 -12.68
N VAL A 203 2.51 26.59 -11.53
CA VAL A 203 3.12 26.03 -10.32
C VAL A 203 2.44 24.70 -10.00
N GLU A 204 3.18 23.60 -10.12
CA GLU A 204 2.69 22.27 -9.79
C GLU A 204 3.09 21.90 -8.34
N ILE A 205 2.13 21.51 -7.52
CA ILE A 205 2.33 21.09 -6.13
C ILE A 205 1.59 19.76 -5.92
N GLY A 206 2.36 18.66 -5.86
CA GLY A 206 1.78 17.32 -5.80
C GLY A 206 1.13 16.96 -7.13
N ASP A 207 -0.17 16.73 -7.12
CA ASP A 207 -1.04 16.45 -8.26
C ASP A 207 -1.86 17.67 -8.73
N LYS A 208 -1.77 18.80 -8.02
CA LYS A 208 -2.51 20.04 -8.35
C LYS A 208 -1.63 21.05 -9.07
N SER A 209 -2.23 21.72 -10.05
CA SER A 209 -1.61 22.82 -10.80
C SER A 209 -2.28 24.14 -10.45
N TYR A 210 -1.48 25.16 -10.17
CA TYR A 210 -1.92 26.51 -9.84
C TYR A 210 -1.36 27.49 -10.87
N VAL A 211 -2.20 28.38 -11.38
CA VAL A 211 -1.77 29.48 -12.24
C VAL A 211 -1.38 30.65 -11.35
N PHE A 212 -0.13 31.09 -11.45
CA PHE A 212 0.38 32.31 -10.84
C PHE A 212 0.25 33.44 -11.87
N PRO A 213 -0.68 34.39 -11.70
CA PRO A 213 -0.93 35.43 -12.70
C PRO A 213 0.28 36.35 -12.94
N ALA A 214 0.35 36.92 -14.14
CA ALA A 214 1.43 37.80 -14.59
C ALA A 214 1.55 39.08 -13.75
N ASP A 215 0.42 39.59 -13.25
CA ASP A 215 0.21 40.82 -12.48
C ASP A 215 0.36 40.65 -10.96
N LYS A 216 0.48 39.41 -10.47
CA LYS A 216 0.65 39.12 -9.04
C LYS A 216 2.10 38.84 -8.70
N GLU A 217 2.56 39.45 -7.61
CA GLU A 217 3.84 39.17 -6.97
C GLU A 217 3.73 38.10 -5.88
N ILE A 218 2.52 37.86 -5.36
CA ILE A 218 2.24 36.89 -4.29
C ILE A 218 1.05 35.99 -4.70
N LEU A 219 1.21 34.69 -4.49
CA LEU A 219 0.17 33.67 -4.64
C LEU A 219 0.02 32.91 -3.31
N ASN A 220 -1.15 33.01 -2.69
CA ASN A 220 -1.50 32.18 -1.53
C ASN A 220 -2.22 30.92 -2.03
N ILE A 221 -1.75 29.76 -1.57
CA ILE A 221 -2.26 28.45 -1.96
C ILE A 221 -2.66 27.68 -0.70
N GLU A 222 -3.89 27.16 -0.72
CA GLU A 222 -4.39 26.25 0.30
C GLU A 222 -3.94 24.82 0.01
N ILE A 223 -3.12 24.28 0.92
CA ILE A 223 -2.54 22.94 0.80
C ILE A 223 -3.03 22.06 1.97
N PRO A 224 -3.63 20.90 1.69
CA PRO A 224 -3.96 19.90 2.70
C PRO A 224 -2.75 19.48 3.55
N LYS A 225 -2.92 19.37 4.88
CA LYS A 225 -1.83 19.07 5.83
C LYS A 225 -1.09 17.75 5.55
N ASN A 226 -1.76 16.73 5.02
CA ASN A 226 -1.12 15.48 4.56
C ASN A 226 -0.05 15.74 3.46
N VAL A 227 -0.31 16.65 2.52
CA VAL A 227 0.65 17.04 1.47
C VAL A 227 1.80 17.84 2.08
N TRP A 228 1.50 18.75 3.02
CA TRP A 228 2.51 19.51 3.78
C TRP A 228 3.45 18.60 4.59
N ASP A 229 2.92 17.57 5.26
CA ASP A 229 3.71 16.63 6.04
C ASP A 229 4.51 15.67 5.14
N GLN A 230 4.11 15.43 3.88
CA GLN A 230 4.95 14.75 2.88
C GLN A 230 6.16 15.60 2.46
N PHE A 231 6.03 16.93 2.37
CA PHE A 231 7.19 17.81 2.15
C PHE A 231 8.17 17.75 3.33
N LYS A 232 7.67 17.73 4.57
CA LYS A 232 8.52 17.60 5.77
C LYS A 232 9.19 16.24 5.90
N SER A 233 8.46 15.15 5.67
CA SER A 233 8.91 13.76 5.96
C SER A 233 9.87 13.16 4.94
N LYS A 234 10.14 13.83 3.82
CA LYS A 234 11.26 13.46 2.92
C LYS A 234 12.65 13.82 3.50
N ASN A 235 12.72 14.42 4.69
CA ASN A 235 13.94 14.53 5.50
C ASN A 235 14.15 13.30 6.39
N VAL A 236 15.13 12.45 6.08
CA VAL A 236 15.65 11.41 7.00
C VAL A 236 17.19 11.41 6.99
N LYS A 237 17.80 11.61 8.16
CA LYS A 237 19.27 11.66 8.42
C LYS A 237 19.89 10.24 8.32
N HIS A 238 21.14 10.03 7.88
CA HIS A 238 22.45 10.07 8.59
C HIS A 238 23.54 9.43 7.66
N SER A 239 24.87 9.54 7.79
CA SER A 239 25.80 10.39 8.59
C SER A 239 27.29 10.14 8.20
N VAL A 240 28.13 11.19 8.26
CA VAL A 240 29.62 11.22 8.41
C VAL A 240 30.53 10.30 7.56
N LEU A 241 31.40 10.94 6.74
CA LEU A 241 32.84 10.62 6.62
C LEU A 241 33.59 11.90 6.17
N GLU A 242 34.88 11.99 6.47
CA GLU A 242 35.58 13.25 6.75
C GLU A 242 36.15 14.01 5.52
N LYS A 243 35.91 15.32 5.45
CA LYS A 243 36.98 16.34 5.33
C LYS A 243 36.47 17.76 5.63
N GLU A 244 37.35 18.62 6.13
CA GLU A 244 37.06 20.02 6.47
C GLU A 244 36.60 20.86 5.26
N ILE A 245 35.41 21.44 5.38
CA ILE A 245 35.09 22.77 4.83
C ILE A 245 34.23 23.47 5.89
N GLU A 246 34.72 24.57 6.45
CA GLU A 246 33.91 25.51 7.21
C GLU A 246 33.02 26.30 6.24
N ASP A 247 31.71 26.03 6.22
CA ASP A 247 30.67 27.06 6.38
C ASP A 247 29.25 26.42 6.57
N GLU A 248 28.27 27.22 6.96
CA GLU A 248 26.96 26.81 7.48
C GLU A 248 26.15 25.82 6.61
N SER A 249 25.46 24.86 7.25
CA SER A 249 24.75 23.77 6.56
C SER A 249 23.45 24.24 5.87
N HIS A 250 23.44 24.22 4.54
CA HIS A 250 22.28 24.54 3.69
C HIS A 250 21.46 23.29 3.30
N TYR A 251 20.13 23.41 3.20
CA TYR A 251 19.24 22.33 2.75
C TYR A 251 18.83 22.51 1.29
N VAL A 252 18.77 21.40 0.54
CA VAL A 252 18.23 21.36 -0.83
C VAL A 252 16.78 20.88 -0.78
N LEU A 253 15.84 21.75 -1.10
CA LEU A 253 14.42 21.38 -1.16
C LEU A 253 14.09 20.62 -2.45
N ALA A 254 12.93 19.97 -2.48
CA ALA A 254 12.42 19.29 -3.67
C ALA A 254 12.34 20.27 -4.86
N PRO A 255 12.65 19.82 -6.10
CA PRO A 255 12.70 20.71 -7.26
C PRO A 255 11.32 21.30 -7.56
N ILE A 256 11.24 22.62 -7.66
CA ILE A 256 10.09 23.33 -8.22
C ILE A 256 10.29 23.37 -9.72
N ILE A 257 9.37 22.75 -10.46
CA ILE A 257 9.37 22.77 -11.92
C ILE A 257 8.43 23.88 -12.36
N VAL A 258 8.95 24.86 -13.09
CA VAL A 258 8.14 25.90 -13.73
C VAL A 258 8.24 25.69 -15.24
N SER A 259 7.12 25.27 -15.83
CA SER A 259 6.93 25.10 -17.26
C SER A 259 6.26 26.36 -17.84
N SER A 260 6.79 26.83 -18.96
CA SER A 260 6.08 27.73 -19.88
C SER A 260 6.14 27.17 -21.29
N ASN A 261 5.29 27.67 -22.18
CA ASN A 261 5.10 27.14 -23.54
C ASN A 261 6.37 27.09 -24.41
N THR A 262 7.46 27.76 -24.00
CA THR A 262 8.73 27.81 -24.74
C THR A 262 9.95 27.37 -23.93
N LEU A 263 9.87 27.20 -22.60
CA LEU A 263 11.01 26.83 -21.75
C LEU A 263 10.58 26.06 -20.49
N LYS A 264 11.22 24.91 -20.26
CA LYS A 264 11.15 24.18 -18.98
C LYS A 264 12.34 24.58 -18.12
N LYS A 265 12.11 25.26 -16.99
CA LYS A 265 13.15 25.57 -16.00
C LYS A 265 12.87 24.81 -14.71
N VAL A 266 13.89 24.15 -14.19
CA VAL A 266 13.84 23.46 -12.90
C VAL A 266 14.64 24.31 -11.92
N TRP A 267 13.98 24.76 -10.86
CA TRP A 267 14.62 25.52 -9.79
C TRP A 267 14.69 24.66 -8.53
N LYS A 268 15.84 24.68 -7.87
CA LYS A 268 15.99 24.10 -6.53
C LYS A 268 16.13 25.26 -5.55
N PRO A 269 15.15 25.50 -4.67
CA PRO A 269 15.31 26.46 -3.59
C PRO A 269 16.18 25.88 -2.49
N PHE A 270 16.98 26.75 -1.88
CA PHE A 270 17.81 26.45 -0.73
C PHE A 270 17.30 27.22 0.48
N ALA A 271 17.32 26.57 1.65
CA ALA A 271 16.87 27.18 2.89
C ALA A 271 17.79 26.80 4.07
N LYS A 272 17.81 27.67 5.08
CA LYS A 272 18.40 27.40 6.40
C LYS A 272 17.61 26.30 7.15
N PRO A 273 18.20 25.69 8.19
CA PRO A 273 17.50 24.70 9.04
C PRO A 273 16.19 25.20 9.68
N ASN A 274 16.01 26.51 9.85
CA ASN A 274 14.80 27.15 10.38
C ASN A 274 13.69 27.37 9.33
N GLY A 275 13.93 27.04 8.05
CA GLY A 275 12.99 27.27 6.94
C GLY A 275 13.13 28.63 6.23
N GLU A 276 14.06 29.49 6.65
CA GLU A 276 14.35 30.76 5.99
C GLU A 276 14.99 30.51 4.61
N LEU A 277 14.42 31.09 3.56
CA LEU A 277 14.75 30.79 2.17
C LEU A 277 15.91 31.68 1.68
N LEU A 278 17.02 31.07 1.25
CA LEU A 278 18.27 31.78 0.94
C LEU A 278 18.49 32.06 -0.55
N GLY A 279 17.78 31.36 -1.43
CA GLY A 279 17.81 31.63 -2.86
C GLY A 279 17.43 30.44 -3.74
N THR A 280 17.60 30.61 -5.05
CA THR A 280 17.36 29.58 -6.07
C THR A 280 18.49 29.58 -7.10
N TYR A 281 18.92 28.40 -7.55
CA TYR A 281 19.96 28.28 -8.58
C TYR A 281 19.56 27.33 -9.72
N LYS A 282 20.13 27.57 -10.91
CA LYS A 282 19.66 27.02 -12.19
C LYS A 282 20.37 25.72 -12.62
N HIS A 283 21.64 25.53 -12.25
CA HIS A 283 22.44 24.34 -12.59
C HIS A 283 23.39 24.00 -11.43
N LEU A 284 23.62 22.72 -11.18
CA LEU A 284 24.62 22.21 -10.23
C LEU A 284 25.46 21.14 -10.94
N TYR A 285 26.77 21.34 -11.01
CA TYR A 285 27.72 20.34 -11.49
C TYR A 285 28.45 19.75 -10.29
N LEU A 286 28.46 18.42 -10.17
CA LEU A 286 29.37 17.72 -9.26
C LEU A 286 30.74 17.65 -9.94
N LEU A 287 31.73 18.34 -9.37
CA LEU A 287 33.13 18.02 -9.63
C LEU A 287 33.47 16.69 -8.94
N LYS A 288 34.39 15.93 -9.54
CA LYS A 288 34.91 14.66 -9.01
C LYS A 288 35.94 14.90 -7.91
#